data_AF-W0RIX3-F1
#
_entry.id   AF-W0RIX3-F1
#
_cell.length_a   1.000
_cell.length_b   1.000
_cell.length_c   1.000
_cell.angle_alpha   90.00
_cell.angle_beta   90.00
_cell.angle_gamma   90.00
#
_symmetry.space_group_name_H-M   'P 1'
#
loop_
_entity.id
_entity.type
_entity.pdbx_description
1 polymer ?
#
loop_
_entity_poly.entity_id
_entity_poly.type
_entity_poly.pdbx_seq_one_letter_code
_entity_poly.pdbx_strand_id
1 'polypeptide(L)'
;MKLTDRQRLVLKEAVAEIDVPIPGRNEAGPRWDGLVLSIRNQLAARHRAAVTTGFDKPGPMFSEAQVTQIMTQLVERGLLSVARGADYSKRVTVTDAGRAALATGGDADDE
;
A
#
# COMPACT_ATOMS: atom_id res chain seq x y z
N MET A 1 7.63 7.28 14.67
CA MET A 1 6.61 6.24 14.96
C MET A 1 6.90 5.05 14.05
N LYS A 2 7.03 3.82 14.57
CA LYS A 2 7.42 2.65 13.74
C LYS A 2 6.18 2.03 13.07
N LEU A 3 6.27 1.70 11.78
CA LEU A 3 5.26 0.90 11.06
C LEU A 3 5.49 -0.57 11.37
N THR A 4 4.41 -1.36 11.43
CA THR A 4 4.55 -2.83 11.41
C THR A 4 4.96 -3.28 10.00
N ASP A 5 5.56 -4.45 9.87
CA ASP A 5 5.98 -4.97 8.55
C ASP A 5 4.80 -5.09 7.59
N ARG A 6 3.61 -5.47 8.10
CA ARG A 6 2.38 -5.51 7.31
C ARG A 6 1.94 -4.12 6.83
N GLN A 7 2.02 -3.10 7.69
CA GLN A 7 1.71 -1.72 7.31
C GLN A 7 2.72 -1.17 6.31
N ARG A 8 4.01 -1.45 6.51
CA ARG A 8 5.08 -1.06 5.59
C ARG A 8 4.91 -1.71 4.22
N LEU A 9 4.58 -2.99 4.19
CA LEU A 9 4.34 -3.73 2.95
C LEU A 9 3.15 -3.15 2.17
N VAL A 10 2.01 -2.92 2.84
CA VAL A 10 0.84 -2.29 2.20
C VAL A 10 1.16 -0.87 1.73
N LEU A 11 1.87 -0.08 2.54
CA LEU A 11 2.28 1.27 2.15
C LEU A 11 3.20 1.24 0.92
N LYS A 12 4.16 0.32 0.87
CA LYS A 12 5.06 0.15 -0.28
C LYS A 12 4.30 -0.15 -1.56
N GLU A 13 3.35 -1.09 -1.54
CA GLU A 13 2.52 -1.39 -2.70
C GLU A 13 1.61 -0.21 -3.07
N ALA A 14 1.05 0.50 -2.09
CA ALA A 14 0.25 1.70 -2.34
C ALA A 14 1.05 2.81 -3.03
N VAL A 15 2.28 3.07 -2.57
CA VAL A 15 3.17 4.05 -3.21
C VAL A 15 3.50 3.64 -4.64
N ALA A 16 3.89 2.38 -4.84
CA ALA A 16 4.19 1.86 -6.17
C ALA A 16 3.01 2.02 -7.14
N GLU A 17 1.78 1.72 -6.70
CA GLU A 17 0.58 1.84 -7.54
C GLU A 17 0.16 3.30 -7.82
N ILE A 18 0.32 4.19 -6.84
CA ILE A 18 -0.08 5.60 -6.96
C ILE A 18 0.92 6.37 -7.84
N ASP A 19 2.22 6.10 -7.68
CA ASP A 19 3.30 6.80 -8.38
C ASP A 19 3.48 6.36 -9.83
N VAL A 20 2.91 5.23 -10.23
CA VAL A 20 2.93 4.82 -11.63
C VAL A 20 2.20 5.87 -12.47
N PRO A 21 2.89 6.52 -13.43
CA PRO A 21 2.26 7.49 -14.31
C PRO A 21 1.28 6.74 -15.23
N ILE A 22 0.00 7.07 -15.12
CA ILE A 22 -1.05 6.52 -15.99
C ILE A 22 -1.51 7.62 -16.96
N PRO A 23 -1.33 7.44 -18.28
CA PRO A 23 -1.84 8.38 -19.27
C PRO A 23 -3.35 8.60 -19.09
N GLY A 24 -3.77 9.86 -18.95
CA GLY A 24 -5.18 10.24 -18.76
C GLY A 24 -5.73 10.14 -17.33
N ARG A 25 -4.91 9.83 -16.32
CA ARG A 25 -5.30 9.96 -14.90
C ARG A 25 -5.29 11.45 -14.54
N ASN A 26 -6.43 12.11 -14.68
CA ASN A 26 -6.63 13.52 -14.31
C ASN A 26 -6.54 13.67 -12.78
N GLU A 27 -5.34 13.96 -12.29
CA GLU A 27 -4.94 14.59 -11.00
C GLU A 27 -5.37 13.96 -9.66
N ALA A 28 -6.53 13.33 -9.57
CA ALA A 28 -6.93 12.58 -8.39
C ALA A 28 -6.46 11.13 -8.54
N GLY A 29 -5.69 10.63 -7.57
CA GLY A 29 -5.10 9.28 -7.60
C GLY A 29 -6.11 8.12 -7.78
N PRO A 30 -5.69 6.85 -7.62
CA PRO A 30 -6.58 5.71 -7.78
C PRO A 30 -7.81 5.80 -6.85
N ARG A 31 -8.92 5.19 -7.28
CA ARG A 31 -10.08 4.99 -6.42
C ARG A 31 -9.70 4.07 -5.26
N TRP A 32 -10.21 4.35 -4.06
CA TRP A 32 -9.96 3.57 -2.86
C TRP A 32 -10.15 2.06 -3.08
N ASP A 33 -11.33 1.64 -3.54
CA ASP A 33 -11.65 0.22 -3.72
C ASP A 33 -10.74 -0.44 -4.78
N GLY A 34 -10.44 0.29 -5.85
CA GLY A 34 -9.52 -0.19 -6.89
C GLY A 34 -8.09 -0.35 -6.38
N LEU A 35 -7.62 0.58 -5.55
CA LEU A 35 -6.30 0.51 -4.91
C LEU A 35 -6.22 -0.66 -3.93
N VAL A 36 -7.24 -0.85 -3.08
CA VAL A 36 -7.33 -2.00 -2.16
C VAL A 36 -7.20 -3.32 -2.92
N LEU A 37 -7.96 -3.48 -4.02
CA LEU A 37 -7.92 -4.67 -4.84
C LEU A 37 -6.56 -4.87 -5.51
N SER A 38 -5.95 -3.81 -6.07
CA SER A 38 -4.62 -3.89 -6.69
C SER A 38 -3.57 -4.35 -5.68
N ILE A 39 -3.52 -3.70 -4.52
CA ILE A 39 -2.59 -4.06 -3.44
C ILE A 39 -2.81 -5.51 -3.01
N ARG A 40 -4.05 -5.92 -2.74
CA ARG A 40 -4.36 -7.29 -2.34
C ARG A 40 -3.88 -8.31 -3.38
N ASN A 41 -4.03 -8.01 -4.67
CA ASN A 41 -3.59 -8.90 -5.75
C ASN A 41 -2.06 -8.96 -5.86
N GLN A 42 -1.36 -7.84 -5.69
CA GLN A 42 0.11 -7.80 -5.64
C GLN A 42 0.65 -8.61 -4.44
N LEU A 43 0.04 -8.43 -3.26
CA LEU A 43 0.36 -9.21 -2.06
C LEU A 43 0.07 -10.70 -2.24
N ALA A 44 -1.02 -11.05 -2.92
CA ALA A 44 -1.35 -12.43 -3.26
C ALA A 44 -0.29 -13.07 -4.17
N ALA A 45 0.19 -12.33 -5.18
CA ALA A 45 1.21 -12.80 -6.10
C ALA A 45 2.54 -13.07 -5.37
N ARG A 46 2.97 -12.13 -4.52
CA ARG A 46 4.15 -12.29 -3.66
C ARG A 46 4.02 -13.49 -2.71
N HIS A 47 2.85 -13.62 -2.07
CA HIS A 47 2.55 -14.76 -1.18
C HIS A 47 2.68 -16.09 -1.91
N ARG A 48 2.06 -16.22 -3.09
CA ARG A 48 2.17 -17.43 -3.91
C ARG A 48 3.62 -17.73 -4.30
N ALA A 49 4.37 -16.72 -4.75
CA ALA A 49 5.78 -16.89 -5.11
C ALA A 49 6.61 -17.39 -3.91
N ALA A 50 6.43 -16.79 -2.73
CA ALA A 50 7.09 -17.22 -1.51
C ALA A 50 6.76 -18.68 -1.15
N VAL A 51 5.47 -19.06 -1.16
CA VAL A 51 5.03 -20.45 -0.94
C VAL A 51 5.70 -21.41 -1.92
N THR A 52 5.77 -21.06 -3.21
CA THR A 52 6.35 -21.92 -4.25
C THR A 52 7.86 -22.09 -4.10
N THR A 53 8.59 -21.05 -3.69
CA THR A 53 10.05 -21.12 -3.53
C THR A 53 10.50 -21.88 -2.27
N GLY A 54 9.61 -22.08 -1.29
CA GLY A 54 9.88 -22.87 -0.08
C GLY A 54 10.92 -22.27 0.88
N PHE A 55 11.48 -21.09 0.56
CA PHE A 55 12.53 -20.43 1.33
C PHE A 55 11.98 -19.74 2.58
N ASP A 56 10.72 -19.31 2.54
CA ASP A 56 10.00 -18.69 3.64
C ASP A 56 8.60 -19.27 3.71
N LYS A 57 8.08 -19.52 4.93
CA LYS A 57 6.64 -19.80 5.12
C LYS A 57 5.95 -18.44 5.26
N PRO A 58 5.38 -17.86 4.18
CA PRO A 58 4.72 -16.59 4.31
C PRO A 58 3.55 -16.75 5.30
N GLY A 59 3.35 -15.73 6.14
CA GLY A 59 2.19 -15.67 7.03
C GLY A 59 0.86 -15.73 6.26
N PRO A 60 -0.29 -15.66 6.96
CA PRO A 60 -1.58 -15.73 6.30
C PRO A 60 -1.72 -14.63 5.24
N MET A 61 -2.22 -15.04 4.08
CA MET A 61 -2.51 -14.15 2.95
C MET A 61 -3.41 -13.00 3.40
N PHE A 62 -3.13 -11.80 2.92
CA PHE A 62 -3.95 -10.64 3.21
C PHE A 62 -5.35 -10.80 2.61
N SER A 63 -6.38 -10.68 3.46
CA SER A 63 -7.75 -10.49 3.00
C SER A 63 -7.99 -9.03 2.58
N GLU A 64 -9.01 -8.81 1.77
CA GLU A 64 -9.41 -7.45 1.38
C GLU A 64 -9.76 -6.57 2.58
N ALA A 65 -10.41 -7.16 3.60
CA ALA A 65 -10.73 -6.48 4.85
C ALA A 65 -9.47 -6.05 5.61
N GLN A 66 -8.43 -6.90 5.63
CA GLN A 66 -7.15 -6.55 6.25
C GLN A 66 -6.42 -5.44 5.50
N VAL A 67 -6.42 -5.47 4.16
CA VAL A 67 -5.82 -4.39 3.35
C VAL A 67 -6.57 -3.08 3.58
N THR A 68 -7.90 -3.12 3.57
CA THR A 68 -8.75 -1.96 3.88
C THR A 68 -8.46 -1.39 5.26
N GLN A 69 -8.40 -2.25 6.30
CA GLN A 69 -8.09 -1.82 7.66
C GLN A 69 -6.72 -1.16 7.75
N ILE A 70 -5.70 -1.74 7.13
CA ILE A 70 -4.34 -1.17 7.13
C ILE A 70 -4.32 0.16 6.39
N MET A 71 -4.97 0.26 5.23
CA MET A 71 -5.05 1.54 4.50
C MET A 71 -5.74 2.61 5.34
N THR A 72 -6.83 2.29 6.06
CA THR A 72 -7.48 3.23 6.96
C THR A 72 -6.53 3.71 8.05
N GLN A 73 -5.76 2.81 8.67
CA GLN A 73 -4.74 3.18 9.65
C GLN A 73 -3.63 4.07 9.05
N LEU A 74 -3.23 3.83 7.80
CA LEU A 74 -2.25 4.68 7.11
C LEU A 74 -2.81 6.08 6.83
N VAL A 75 -4.12 6.20 6.57
CA VAL A 75 -4.80 7.50 6.43
C VAL A 75 -4.88 8.23 7.78
N GLU A 76 -5.29 7.55 8.84
CA GLU A 76 -5.35 8.10 10.20
C GLU A 76 -3.97 8.60 10.68
N ARG A 77 -2.90 7.96 10.21
CA ARG A 77 -1.50 8.35 10.46
C ARG A 77 -0.98 9.45 9.55
N GLY A 78 -1.77 9.93 8.60
CA GLY A 78 -1.37 10.97 7.64
C GLY A 78 -0.34 10.51 6.61
N LEU A 79 -0.17 9.19 6.40
CA LEU A 79 0.75 8.62 5.42
C LEU A 79 0.09 8.47 4.04
N LEU A 80 -1.22 8.27 4.04
CA LEU A 80 -2.07 8.35 2.87
C LEU A 80 -3.09 9.47 3.09
N SER A 81 -3.55 10.09 2.02
CA SER A 81 -4.66 11.04 2.05
C SER A 81 -5.79 10.54 1.19
N VAL A 82 -7.02 10.79 1.62
CA VAL A 82 -8.24 10.47 0.87
C VAL A 82 -8.97 11.76 0.56
N ALA A 83 -9.10 12.07 -0.71
CA ALA A 83 -9.89 13.19 -1.22
C ALA A 83 -11.11 12.68 -1.98
N ARG A 84 -12.08 13.56 -2.20
CA ARG A 84 -13.23 13.27 -3.06
C ARG A 84 -12.88 13.66 -4.49
N GLY A 85 -12.97 12.70 -5.41
CA GLY A 85 -12.81 12.96 -6.84
C GLY A 85 -13.98 13.74 -7.44
N ALA A 86 -13.80 14.26 -8.65
CA ALA A 86 -14.87 14.94 -9.41
C ALA A 86 -16.08 14.02 -9.68
N ASP A 87 -15.84 12.71 -9.75
CA ASP A 87 -16.86 11.66 -9.85
C ASP A 87 -17.45 11.23 -8.49
N TYR A 88 -17.20 12.02 -7.44
CA TYR A 88 -17.59 11.77 -6.06
C TYR A 88 -17.00 10.51 -5.41
N SER A 89 -16.07 9.82 -6.08
CA SER A 89 -15.40 8.64 -5.54
C SER A 89 -14.31 9.03 -4.53
N LYS A 90 -13.97 8.10 -3.62
CA LYS A 90 -12.80 8.25 -2.73
C LYS A 90 -11.53 8.03 -3.53
N ARG A 91 -10.66 9.04 -3.58
CA ARG A 91 -9.40 9.06 -4.33
C ARG A 91 -8.24 9.12 -3.35
N VAL A 92 -7.22 8.29 -3.57
CA VAL A 92 -6.11 8.13 -2.63
C VAL A 92 -4.85 8.74 -3.21
N THR A 93 -4.12 9.51 -2.39
CA THR A 93 -2.79 10.01 -2.69
C THR A 93 -1.81 9.64 -1.58
N VAL A 94 -0.53 9.56 -1.92
CA VAL A 94 0.55 9.38 -0.93
C VAL A 94 0.99 10.76 -0.45
N THR A 95 1.13 10.93 0.86
CA THR A 95 1.72 12.15 1.43
C THR A 95 3.24 12.09 1.43
N ASP A 96 3.92 13.22 1.57
CA ASP A 96 5.38 13.24 1.71
C ASP A 96 5.84 12.42 2.93
N ALA A 97 5.06 12.44 4.02
CA ALA A 97 5.30 11.60 5.19
C ALA A 97 5.20 10.11 4.86
N GLY A 98 4.24 9.70 4.02
CA GLY A 98 4.12 8.32 3.54
C GLY A 98 5.34 7.87 2.73
N ARG A 99 5.84 8.73 1.83
CA ARG A 99 7.08 8.47 1.07
C ARG A 99 8.29 8.35 1.99
N ALA A 100 8.44 9.30 2.92
CA ALA A 100 9.55 9.34 3.87
C ALA A 100 9.53 8.15 4.85
N ALA A 101 8.35 7.64 5.23
CA ALA A 101 8.20 6.48 6.11
C ALA A 101 8.73 5.17 5.49
N LEU A 102 8.82 5.09 4.15
CA LEU A 102 9.45 3.97 3.45
C LEU A 102 10.97 4.14 3.40
N ALA A 103 11.47 5.35 3.17
CA ALA A 103 12.91 5.65 3.11
C ALA A 103 13.61 5.46 4.47
N THR A 104 12.97 5.91 5.55
CA THR A 104 13.49 5.77 6.93
C THR A 104 13.37 4.36 7.50
N GLY A 105 12.73 3.45 6.77
CA GLY A 105 12.57 2.07 7.17
C GLY A 105 13.59 1.08 6.61
N GLY A 106 14.53 1.56 5.79
CA GLY A 106 15.39 0.73 4.93
C GLY A 106 16.83 0.47 5.37
N ASP A 107 17.31 1.02 6.50
CA ASP A 107 18.75 0.94 6.86
C ASP A 107 19.01 0.43 8.29
N ALA A 108 18.45 -0.71 8.69
CA ALA A 108 18.83 -1.33 9.96
C ALA A 108 18.63 -2.85 10.03
N ASP A 109 19.01 -3.58 8.97
CA ASP A 109 19.27 -5.03 9.05
C ASP A 109 20.68 -5.33 8.49
N ASP A 110 21.65 -4.50 8.87
CA ASP A 110 23.09 -4.85 8.88
C ASP A 110 23.53 -4.92 10.36
N GLU A 111 23.37 -6.09 10.99
CA GLU A 111 24.26 -6.57 12.05
C GLU A 111 24.21 -8.11 12.15
#